data_AF-A0A9E3IW14-F1
#
_entry.id   AF-A0A9E3IW14-F1
#
_cell.length_a   1.000
_cell.length_b   1.000
_cell.length_c   1.000
_cell.angle_alpha   90.00
_cell.angle_beta   90.00
_cell.angle_gamma   90.00
#
_symmetry.space_group_name_H-M   'P 1'
#
loop_
_entity.id
_entity.type
_entity.pdbx_description
1 polymer ?
#
loop_
_entity_poly.entity_id
_entity_poly.type
_entity_poly.pdbx_seq_one_letter_code
_entity_poly.pdbx_strand_id
1 'polypeptide(L)'
;MPHSQHLLFVALSLVVAVIGSWTALDLFQRMRSHIGRARRIWLGGAAAVMGLSIWSMHFVAMLGFSPGYAVSYDLPLTFLSLGLAMAATCGAFFAASGERAPTARLVVAGLAMGTGICLMHYVGMAAVRTAATLAYRPGFVVASFLVAVGASTAALFARRQDRGLRWRAAAAVILGLAIVGMHFSAMAGLVLTPNTGCPPLPAGAPPFILGLAVAGGTLVILVLGLLASLYDQRLNVLSALDAGRVGYWELTLPDRTLHVSRRGREIFGADADAPFERSDFLGALPPDELVRSQTLLDAAIASGAEYDAEYRLENARHGTWWVNIRGQVVAWSHGQPKRMAGIVVDVTERRRAFAAVAEAEARQRLLIDELNHRVKNTLATVQSIARQTAKGAPVSPDFVEAFEARLVALSRTHDALTRGAWEQASLRELLAKEFAPYRHEQVTLEGPDVNLRPRQALAIGMVFHELATNAAKHGALSQTCGCVSVRWTSGAGRLEIEWGERDGPPVSEPLRRGFGSRLIRSTVEGELGGSAELVYAPTGFTCRLSLPLG
;
A
#
# COMPACT_ATOMS: atom_id res chain seq x y z
N MET A 1 -53.00 32.52 -12.69
CA MET A 1 -51.58 32.72 -12.34
C MET A 1 -50.79 32.96 -13.61
N PRO A 2 -49.75 33.82 -13.62
CA PRO A 2 -48.84 33.95 -14.76
C PRO A 2 -48.14 32.61 -15.05
N HIS A 3 -47.97 32.25 -16.33
CA HIS A 3 -47.39 30.97 -16.77
C HIS A 3 -46.03 30.64 -16.12
N SER A 4 -45.25 31.65 -15.75
CA SER A 4 -43.96 31.50 -15.07
C SER A 4 -44.05 30.87 -13.67
N GLN A 5 -45.11 31.15 -12.92
CA GLN A 5 -45.30 30.59 -11.57
C GLN A 5 -45.66 29.10 -11.63
N HIS A 6 -46.45 28.69 -12.62
CA HIS A 6 -46.83 27.29 -12.80
C HIS A 6 -45.60 26.41 -13.13
N LEU A 7 -44.71 26.89 -14.01
CA LEU A 7 -43.48 26.19 -14.37
C LEU A 7 -42.52 26.02 -13.18
N LEU A 8 -42.48 26.99 -12.26
CA LEU A 8 -41.67 26.91 -11.04
C LEU A 8 -42.09 25.74 -10.14
N PHE A 9 -43.39 25.58 -9.88
CA PHE A 9 -43.88 24.49 -9.02
C PHE A 9 -43.71 23.12 -9.68
N VAL A 10 -43.88 23.02 -11.00
CA VAL A 10 -43.59 21.78 -11.75
C VAL A 10 -42.10 21.40 -11.59
N ALA A 11 -41.19 22.35 -11.80
CA ALA A 11 -39.75 22.12 -11.65
C ALA A 11 -39.38 21.75 -10.20
N LEU A 12 -39.93 22.46 -9.21
CA LEU A 12 -39.69 22.19 -7.80
C LEU A 12 -40.19 20.80 -7.38
N SER A 13 -41.40 20.41 -7.81
CA SER A 13 -41.94 19.07 -7.59
C SER A 13 -41.04 17.99 -8.18
N LEU A 14 -40.46 18.20 -9.37
CA LEU A 14 -39.50 17.27 -9.97
C LEU A 14 -38.22 17.16 -9.15
N VAL A 15 -37.64 18.28 -8.71
CA VAL A 15 -36.44 18.27 -7.87
C VAL A 15 -36.69 17.52 -6.56
N VAL A 16 -37.79 17.81 -5.87
CA VAL A 16 -38.17 17.14 -4.61
C VAL A 16 -38.39 15.64 -4.82
N ALA A 17 -39.05 15.25 -5.92
CA ALA A 17 -39.28 13.84 -6.24
C ALA A 17 -37.99 13.08 -6.55
N VAL A 18 -37.06 13.69 -7.31
CA VAL A 18 -35.79 13.05 -7.69
C VAL A 18 -34.85 12.94 -6.49
N ILE A 19 -34.70 13.99 -5.68
CA ILE A 19 -33.85 13.97 -4.48
C ILE A 19 -34.39 12.95 -3.47
N GLY A 20 -35.70 12.97 -3.20
CA GLY A 20 -36.29 12.00 -2.28
C GLY A 20 -36.22 10.57 -2.80
N SER A 21 -36.39 10.35 -4.11
CA SER A 21 -36.20 9.04 -4.74
C SER A 21 -34.75 8.55 -4.62
N TRP A 22 -33.77 9.44 -4.82
CA TRP A 22 -32.36 9.13 -4.63
C TRP A 22 -32.08 8.67 -3.20
N THR A 23 -32.47 9.49 -2.21
CA THR A 23 -32.22 9.20 -0.80
C THR A 23 -32.90 7.91 -0.36
N ALA A 24 -34.14 7.68 -0.77
CA ALA A 24 -34.85 6.45 -0.43
C ALA A 24 -34.20 5.20 -1.07
N LEU A 25 -33.76 5.27 -2.33
CA LEU A 25 -33.08 4.17 -3.00
C LEU A 25 -31.68 3.89 -2.39
N ASP A 26 -31.00 4.93 -1.90
CA ASP A 26 -29.73 4.79 -1.16
C ASP A 26 -29.94 4.09 0.19
N LEU A 27 -30.92 4.53 0.97
CA LEU A 27 -31.30 3.89 2.24
C LEU A 27 -31.74 2.43 2.03
N PHE A 28 -32.49 2.17 0.96
CA PHE A 28 -32.92 0.82 0.58
C PHE A 28 -31.74 -0.09 0.24
N GLN A 29 -30.68 0.43 -0.38
CA GLN A 29 -29.47 -0.35 -0.62
C GLN A 29 -28.81 -0.79 0.68
N ARG A 30 -28.68 0.12 1.65
CA ARG A 30 -28.06 -0.17 2.95
C ARG A 30 -28.82 -1.25 3.70
N MET A 31 -30.15 -1.27 3.59
CA MET A 31 -30.95 -2.37 4.14
C MET A 31 -30.47 -3.74 3.63
N ARG A 32 -30.03 -3.88 2.37
CA ARG A 32 -29.56 -5.17 1.82
C ARG A 32 -28.24 -5.64 2.43
N SER A 33 -27.40 -4.76 2.97
CA SER A 33 -26.13 -5.12 3.62
C SER A 33 -26.26 -5.37 5.12
N HIS A 34 -27.48 -5.31 5.68
CA HIS A 34 -27.71 -5.49 7.12
C HIS A 34 -28.73 -6.60 7.39
N ILE A 35 -28.60 -7.24 8.56
CA ILE A 35 -29.51 -8.28 9.07
C ILE A 35 -30.22 -7.82 10.36
N GLY A 36 -31.27 -8.54 10.77
CA GLY A 36 -31.94 -8.34 12.06
C GLY A 36 -32.59 -6.96 12.25
N ARG A 37 -32.34 -6.32 13.42
CA ARG A 37 -32.94 -5.01 13.78
C ARG A 37 -32.47 -3.89 12.86
N ALA A 38 -31.18 -3.84 12.53
CA ALA A 38 -30.63 -2.81 11.64
C ALA A 38 -31.30 -2.83 10.26
N ARG A 39 -31.53 -4.02 9.69
CA ARG A 39 -32.28 -4.18 8.43
C ARG A 39 -33.66 -3.52 8.48
N ARG A 40 -34.40 -3.74 9.57
CA ARG A 40 -35.75 -3.15 9.74
C ARG A 40 -35.71 -1.63 9.86
N ILE A 41 -34.71 -1.08 10.56
CA ILE A 41 -34.52 0.36 10.69
C ILE A 41 -34.25 1.00 9.32
N TRP A 42 -33.34 0.43 8.52
CA TRP A 42 -33.05 0.93 7.17
C TRP A 42 -34.24 0.81 6.22
N LEU A 43 -35.01 -0.29 6.28
CA LEU A 43 -36.24 -0.44 5.50
C LEU A 43 -37.28 0.61 5.89
N GLY A 44 -37.47 0.84 7.20
CA GLY A 44 -38.37 1.87 7.71
C GLY A 44 -37.94 3.28 7.27
N GLY A 45 -36.64 3.59 7.36
CA GLY A 45 -36.09 4.86 6.90
C GLY A 45 -36.27 5.09 5.40
N ALA A 46 -36.00 4.07 4.56
CA ALA A 46 -36.20 4.15 3.11
C ALA A 46 -37.68 4.39 2.75
N ALA A 47 -38.61 3.67 3.39
CA ALA A 47 -40.05 3.83 3.17
C ALA A 47 -40.56 5.20 3.65
N ALA A 48 -40.07 5.69 4.80
CA ALA A 48 -40.41 7.01 5.31
C ALA A 48 -39.97 8.13 4.35
N VAL A 49 -38.72 8.08 3.86
CA VAL A 49 -38.21 9.06 2.89
C VAL A 49 -38.99 9.00 1.58
N MET A 50 -39.29 7.81 1.07
CA MET A 50 -40.06 7.67 -0.17
C MET A 50 -41.48 8.19 -0.01
N GLY A 51 -42.18 7.81 1.07
CA GLY A 51 -43.54 8.28 1.35
C GLY A 51 -43.60 9.81 1.52
N LEU A 52 -42.68 10.39 2.29
CA LEU A 52 -42.56 11.85 2.43
C LEU A 52 -42.25 12.52 1.10
N SER A 53 -41.37 11.96 0.26
CA SER A 53 -41.05 12.53 -1.06
C SER A 53 -42.27 12.55 -1.99
N ILE A 54 -43.00 11.43 -2.09
CA ILE A 54 -44.22 11.32 -2.90
C ILE A 54 -45.26 12.35 -2.43
N TRP A 55 -45.50 12.40 -1.11
CA TRP A 55 -46.47 13.30 -0.50
C TRP A 55 -46.08 14.77 -0.63
N SER A 56 -44.82 15.12 -0.34
CA SER A 56 -44.29 16.48 -0.51
C SER A 56 -44.36 16.94 -1.97
N MET A 57 -43.99 16.08 -2.93
CA MET A 57 -44.11 16.39 -4.36
C MET A 57 -45.54 16.78 -4.73
N HIS A 58 -46.53 15.99 -4.29
CA HIS A 58 -47.95 16.22 -4.59
C HIS A 58 -48.42 17.58 -4.07
N PHE A 59 -48.10 17.89 -2.81
CA PHE A 59 -48.57 19.13 -2.20
C PHE A 59 -47.78 20.36 -2.65
N VAL A 60 -46.50 20.22 -3.03
CA VAL A 60 -45.78 21.28 -3.76
C VAL A 60 -46.44 21.58 -5.10
N ALA A 61 -46.86 20.55 -5.84
CA ALA A 61 -47.56 20.74 -7.10
C ALA A 61 -48.94 21.39 -6.91
N MET A 62 -49.66 21.01 -5.84
CA MET A 62 -50.95 21.61 -5.47
C MET A 62 -50.83 23.08 -5.04
N LEU A 63 -49.68 23.55 -4.54
CA LEU A 63 -49.46 24.98 -4.31
C LEU A 63 -49.44 25.79 -5.62
N GLY A 64 -49.04 25.15 -6.74
CA GLY A 64 -49.14 25.72 -8.08
C GLY A 64 -50.53 25.59 -8.71
N PHE A 65 -51.43 24.81 -8.12
CA PHE A 65 -52.79 24.62 -8.60
C PHE A 65 -53.71 25.74 -8.10
N SER A 66 -54.35 26.46 -9.02
CA SER A 66 -55.25 27.57 -8.71
C SER A 66 -56.62 27.34 -9.34
N PRO A 67 -57.58 26.71 -8.62
CA PRO A 67 -58.90 26.41 -9.15
C PRO A 67 -59.81 27.64 -9.30
N GLY A 68 -59.33 28.84 -8.96
CA GLY A 68 -60.12 30.08 -8.96
C GLY A 68 -60.98 30.27 -7.71
N TYR A 69 -60.95 29.32 -6.78
CA TYR A 69 -61.68 29.34 -5.51
C TYR A 69 -60.73 29.09 -4.34
N ALA A 70 -61.16 29.44 -3.14
CA ALA A 70 -60.41 29.11 -1.92
C ALA A 70 -60.35 27.58 -1.71
N VAL A 71 -59.22 27.13 -1.18
CA VAL A 71 -58.91 25.72 -0.94
C VAL A 71 -58.49 25.55 0.52
N SER A 72 -59.07 24.56 1.19
CA SER A 72 -58.62 24.06 2.49
C SER A 72 -58.44 22.54 2.44
N TYR A 73 -57.76 21.96 3.44
CA TYR A 73 -57.43 20.54 3.46
C TYR A 73 -57.99 19.82 4.69
N ASP A 74 -58.51 18.62 4.48
CA ASP A 74 -58.87 17.67 5.53
C ASP A 74 -57.60 17.01 6.09
N LEU A 75 -57.23 17.35 7.33
CA LEU A 75 -55.99 16.85 7.94
C LEU A 75 -55.97 15.31 8.08
N PRO A 76 -57.01 14.64 8.61
CA PRO A 76 -57.07 13.18 8.65
C PRO A 76 -56.78 12.51 7.30
N LEU A 77 -57.47 12.92 6.23
CA LEU A 77 -57.25 12.34 4.90
C LEU A 77 -55.87 12.70 4.33
N THR A 78 -55.39 13.91 4.60
CA THR A 78 -54.06 14.36 4.19
C THR A 78 -52.96 13.49 4.80
N PHE A 79 -53.02 13.20 6.11
CA PHE A 79 -52.05 12.31 6.77
C PHE A 79 -52.28 10.83 6.45
N LEU A 80 -53.53 10.41 6.22
CA LEU A 80 -53.82 9.07 5.74
C LEU A 80 -53.15 8.81 4.38
N SER A 81 -53.18 9.78 3.46
CA SER A 81 -52.50 9.66 2.16
C SER A 81 -50.98 9.44 2.30
N LEU A 82 -50.34 10.09 3.28
CA LEU A 82 -48.93 9.88 3.62
C LEU A 82 -48.68 8.48 4.19
N GLY A 83 -49.52 8.04 5.13
CA GLY A 83 -49.42 6.71 5.74
C GLY A 83 -49.58 5.59 4.72
N LEU A 84 -50.52 5.73 3.78
CA LEU A 84 -50.72 4.79 2.68
C LEU A 84 -49.49 4.74 1.74
N ALA A 85 -48.90 5.89 1.41
CA ALA A 85 -47.67 5.95 0.64
C ALA A 85 -46.52 5.23 1.35
N MET A 86 -46.31 5.49 2.64
CA MET A 86 -45.26 4.84 3.43
C MET A 86 -45.47 3.33 3.55
N ALA A 87 -46.70 2.87 3.78
CA ALA A 87 -47.01 1.44 3.87
C ALA A 87 -46.77 0.71 2.53
N ALA A 88 -47.24 1.30 1.43
CA ALA A 88 -47.07 0.73 0.09
C ALA A 88 -45.60 0.69 -0.34
N THR A 89 -44.84 1.77 -0.08
CA THR A 89 -43.40 1.84 -0.38
C THR A 89 -42.59 0.87 0.49
N CYS A 90 -42.96 0.69 1.77
CA CYS A 90 -42.37 -0.32 2.65
C CYS A 90 -42.60 -1.74 2.10
N GLY A 91 -43.82 -2.07 1.71
CA GLY A 91 -44.16 -3.36 1.09
C GLY A 91 -43.41 -3.59 -0.23
N ALA A 92 -43.30 -2.56 -1.07
CA ALA A 92 -42.55 -2.62 -2.32
C ALA A 92 -41.05 -2.87 -2.09
N PHE A 93 -40.41 -2.13 -1.18
CA PHE A 93 -39.01 -2.34 -0.83
C PHE A 93 -38.80 -3.72 -0.18
N PHE A 94 -39.70 -4.15 0.70
CA PHE A 94 -39.63 -5.49 1.28
C PHE A 94 -39.68 -6.58 0.20
N ALA A 95 -40.62 -6.50 -0.75
CA ALA A 95 -40.74 -7.42 -1.87
C ALA A 95 -39.49 -7.41 -2.79
N ALA A 96 -38.87 -6.24 -2.95
CA ALA A 96 -37.64 -6.06 -3.74
C ALA A 96 -36.34 -6.42 -2.98
N SER A 97 -36.39 -6.76 -1.68
CA SER A 97 -35.20 -6.86 -0.81
C SER A 97 -34.32 -8.11 -1.01
N GLY A 98 -34.75 -9.10 -1.80
CA GLY A 98 -34.02 -10.35 -1.99
C GLY A 98 -32.79 -10.21 -2.90
N GLU A 99 -31.67 -10.84 -2.53
CA GLU A 99 -30.39 -10.78 -3.27
C GLU A 99 -30.51 -11.20 -4.75
N ARG A 100 -31.44 -12.12 -5.03
CA ARG A 100 -31.82 -12.56 -6.38
C ARG A 100 -33.35 -12.56 -6.53
N ALA A 101 -34.01 -11.46 -6.17
CA ALA A 101 -35.45 -11.36 -6.36
C ALA A 101 -35.81 -11.70 -7.82
N PRO A 102 -36.65 -12.71 -8.11
CA PRO A 102 -37.06 -13.01 -9.48
C PRO A 102 -37.80 -11.80 -10.08
N THR A 103 -37.79 -11.65 -11.40
CA THR A 103 -38.45 -10.53 -12.09
C THR A 103 -39.90 -10.37 -11.66
N ALA A 104 -40.60 -11.48 -11.40
CA ALA A 104 -41.96 -11.49 -10.86
C ALA A 104 -42.09 -10.71 -9.53
N ARG A 105 -41.14 -10.84 -8.59
CA ARG A 105 -41.17 -10.08 -7.33
C ARG A 105 -40.92 -8.58 -7.56
N LEU A 106 -40.13 -8.21 -8.56
CA LEU A 106 -39.93 -6.80 -8.93
C LEU A 106 -41.19 -6.20 -9.57
N VAL A 107 -41.93 -6.99 -10.36
CA VAL A 107 -43.23 -6.57 -10.88
C VAL A 107 -44.23 -6.38 -9.73
N VAL A 108 -44.29 -7.30 -8.77
CA VAL A 108 -45.13 -7.14 -7.56
C VAL A 108 -44.72 -5.91 -6.76
N ALA A 109 -43.42 -5.67 -6.57
CA ALA A 109 -42.91 -4.49 -5.90
C ALA A 109 -43.27 -3.19 -6.66
N GLY A 110 -43.14 -3.19 -7.98
CA GLY A 110 -43.49 -2.05 -8.84
C GLY A 110 -44.99 -1.77 -8.85
N LEU A 111 -45.82 -2.81 -8.83
CA LEU A 111 -47.28 -2.70 -8.67
C LEU A 111 -47.65 -2.11 -7.31
N ALA A 112 -47.06 -2.63 -6.23
CA ALA A 112 -47.27 -2.10 -4.88
C ALA A 112 -46.85 -0.63 -4.77
N MET A 113 -45.67 -0.29 -5.30
CA MET A 113 -45.15 1.09 -5.34
C MET A 113 -46.08 2.01 -6.14
N GLY A 114 -46.40 1.65 -7.39
CA GLY A 114 -47.27 2.44 -8.27
C GLY A 114 -48.67 2.64 -7.67
N THR A 115 -49.23 1.60 -7.04
CA THR A 115 -50.50 1.68 -6.30
C THR A 115 -50.39 2.66 -5.15
N GLY A 116 -49.29 2.64 -4.37
CA GLY A 116 -49.03 3.60 -3.31
C GLY A 116 -48.97 5.05 -3.79
N ILE A 117 -48.28 5.30 -4.91
CA ILE A 117 -48.18 6.65 -5.50
C ILE A 117 -49.58 7.14 -5.93
N CYS A 118 -50.38 6.29 -6.56
CA CYS A 118 -51.75 6.63 -6.97
C CYS A 118 -52.68 6.84 -5.77
N LEU A 119 -52.64 5.93 -4.77
CA LEU A 119 -53.43 6.06 -3.54
C LEU A 119 -53.13 7.38 -2.83
N MET A 120 -51.84 7.71 -2.68
CA MET A 120 -51.44 8.99 -2.10
C MET A 120 -52.07 10.16 -2.85
N HIS A 121 -52.00 10.17 -4.19
CA HIS A 121 -52.54 11.27 -4.97
C HIS A 121 -54.07 11.37 -4.90
N TYR A 122 -54.81 10.28 -5.12
CA TYR A 122 -56.27 10.34 -5.15
C TYR A 122 -56.87 10.54 -3.74
N VAL A 123 -56.28 9.95 -2.69
CA VAL A 123 -56.66 10.28 -1.30
C VAL A 123 -56.26 11.71 -0.95
N GLY A 124 -55.12 12.20 -1.43
CA GLY A 124 -54.68 13.59 -1.29
C GLY A 124 -55.65 14.57 -1.93
N MET A 125 -56.14 14.26 -3.14
CA MET A 125 -57.17 15.05 -3.81
C MET A 125 -58.54 14.94 -3.12
N ALA A 126 -58.89 13.79 -2.56
CA ALA A 126 -60.09 13.64 -1.75
C ALA A 126 -60.04 14.46 -0.44
N ALA A 127 -58.84 14.81 0.04
CA ALA A 127 -58.65 15.70 1.18
C ALA A 127 -58.88 17.19 0.83
N VAL A 128 -58.92 17.55 -0.46
CA VAL A 128 -59.12 18.93 -0.92
C VAL A 128 -60.57 19.33 -0.70
N ARG A 129 -60.78 20.39 0.09
CA ARG A 129 -62.07 21.02 0.31
C ARG A 129 -62.12 22.33 -0.45
N THR A 130 -63.06 22.43 -1.39
CA THR A 130 -63.24 23.62 -2.24
C THR A 130 -64.70 23.78 -2.66
N ALA A 131 -65.07 24.93 -3.23
CA ALA A 131 -66.42 25.27 -3.68
C ALA A 131 -66.83 24.61 -5.02
N ALA A 132 -66.08 23.60 -5.46
CA ALA A 132 -66.32 22.84 -6.67
C ALA A 132 -66.32 21.35 -6.36
N THR A 133 -67.17 20.60 -7.04
CA THR A 133 -67.14 19.14 -7.06
C THR A 133 -66.00 18.66 -7.98
N LEU A 134 -65.22 17.69 -7.49
CA LEU A 134 -64.06 17.10 -8.17
C LEU A 134 -64.50 15.81 -8.86
N ALA A 135 -64.46 15.76 -10.19
CA ALA A 135 -64.72 14.56 -10.98
C ALA A 135 -63.50 14.18 -11.83
N TYR A 136 -63.35 12.90 -12.18
CA TYR A 136 -62.19 12.40 -12.92
C TYR A 136 -62.60 11.68 -14.20
N ARG A 137 -61.88 11.94 -15.29
CA ARG A 137 -62.03 11.19 -16.54
C ARG A 137 -61.38 9.80 -16.42
N PRO A 138 -62.11 8.70 -16.62
CA PRO A 138 -61.58 7.34 -16.41
C PRO A 138 -60.29 7.03 -17.18
N GLY A 139 -60.16 7.53 -18.42
CA GLY A 139 -58.97 7.31 -19.24
C GLY A 139 -57.68 7.88 -18.62
N PHE A 140 -57.74 9.06 -18.01
CA PHE A 140 -56.58 9.67 -17.35
C PHE A 140 -56.25 8.98 -16.03
N VAL A 141 -57.25 8.46 -15.31
CA VAL A 141 -57.03 7.65 -14.11
C VAL A 141 -56.25 6.39 -14.44
N VAL A 142 -56.69 5.64 -15.46
CA VAL A 142 -55.98 4.45 -15.95
C VAL A 142 -54.58 4.80 -16.44
N ALA A 143 -54.42 5.88 -17.23
CA ALA A 143 -53.12 6.30 -17.73
C ALA A 143 -52.15 6.66 -16.60
N SER A 144 -52.61 7.41 -15.60
CA SER A 144 -51.81 7.76 -14.42
C SER A 144 -51.33 6.52 -13.65
N PHE A 145 -52.21 5.51 -13.51
CA PHE A 145 -51.88 4.24 -12.86
C PHE A 145 -50.83 3.44 -13.65
N LEU A 146 -50.98 3.34 -14.97
CA LEU A 146 -50.01 2.67 -15.84
C LEU A 146 -48.64 3.35 -15.82
N VAL A 147 -48.61 4.68 -15.83
CA VAL A 147 -47.36 5.46 -15.68
C VAL A 147 -46.69 5.17 -14.34
N ALA A 148 -47.45 5.19 -13.24
CA ALA A 148 -46.92 4.94 -11.91
C ALA A 148 -46.32 3.53 -11.78
N VAL A 149 -47.04 2.50 -12.21
CA VAL A 149 -46.61 1.09 -12.12
C VAL A 149 -45.44 0.82 -13.06
N GLY A 150 -45.54 1.25 -14.32
CA GLY A 150 -44.52 1.02 -15.34
C GLY A 150 -43.17 1.64 -14.95
N ALA A 151 -43.18 2.91 -14.58
CA ALA A 151 -41.95 3.62 -14.24
C ALA A 151 -41.40 3.24 -12.85
N SER A 152 -42.25 2.89 -11.87
CA SER A 152 -41.78 2.30 -10.61
C SER A 152 -41.10 0.95 -10.81
N THR A 153 -41.67 0.10 -11.68
CA THR A 153 -41.07 -1.20 -12.04
C THR A 153 -39.74 -1.00 -12.76
N ALA A 154 -39.67 -0.05 -13.70
CA ALA A 154 -38.45 0.29 -14.43
C ALA A 154 -37.36 0.82 -13.48
N ALA A 155 -37.69 1.66 -12.51
CA ALA A 155 -36.74 2.17 -11.52
C ALA A 155 -36.16 1.04 -10.65
N LEU A 156 -37.01 0.13 -10.16
CA LEU A 156 -36.57 -1.04 -9.39
C LEU A 156 -35.72 -2.00 -10.23
N PHE A 157 -36.00 -2.11 -11.53
CA PHE A 157 -35.20 -2.91 -12.46
C PHE A 157 -33.84 -2.26 -12.76
N ALA A 158 -33.79 -0.96 -13.03
CA ALA A 158 -32.54 -0.21 -13.19
C ALA A 158 -31.66 -0.34 -11.95
N ARG A 159 -32.27 -0.37 -10.75
CA ARG A 159 -31.58 -0.60 -9.49
C ARG A 159 -30.97 -2.02 -9.37
N ARG A 160 -31.55 -3.03 -10.03
CA ARG A 160 -30.98 -4.40 -10.07
C ARG A 160 -29.62 -4.43 -10.79
N GLN A 161 -29.39 -3.54 -11.74
CA GLN A 161 -28.19 -3.50 -12.57
C GLN A 161 -27.04 -2.69 -11.97
N ASP A 162 -26.97 -2.52 -10.64
CA ASP A 162 -26.06 -1.59 -9.91
C ASP A 162 -24.58 -1.71 -10.29
N ARG A 163 -24.21 -1.06 -11.40
CA ARG A 163 -22.84 -0.97 -11.95
C ARG A 163 -22.19 0.36 -11.62
N GLY A 164 -22.73 1.12 -10.66
CA GLY A 164 -22.16 2.39 -10.18
C GLY A 164 -23.13 3.57 -10.13
N LEU A 165 -22.60 4.76 -9.84
CA LEU A 165 -23.33 6.00 -9.57
C LEU A 165 -24.34 6.39 -10.67
N ARG A 166 -23.99 6.13 -11.94
CA ARG A 166 -24.83 6.48 -13.10
C ARG A 166 -26.16 5.72 -13.12
N TRP A 167 -26.18 4.44 -12.77
CA TRP A 167 -27.41 3.64 -12.74
C TRP A 167 -28.31 4.01 -11.57
N ARG A 168 -27.73 4.43 -10.44
CA ARG A 168 -28.47 4.97 -9.29
C ARG A 168 -29.14 6.29 -9.64
N ALA A 169 -28.41 7.19 -10.30
CA ALA A 169 -28.94 8.44 -10.82
C ALA A 169 -30.09 8.21 -11.78
N ALA A 170 -29.92 7.30 -12.75
CA ALA A 170 -30.96 6.95 -13.69
C ALA A 170 -32.22 6.41 -12.99
N ALA A 171 -32.09 5.49 -12.03
CA ALA A 171 -33.22 4.95 -11.28
C ALA A 171 -33.97 6.03 -10.48
N ALA A 172 -33.26 6.95 -9.83
CA ALA A 172 -33.86 8.06 -9.08
C ALA A 172 -34.59 9.05 -10.01
N VAL A 173 -34.01 9.36 -11.17
CA VAL A 173 -34.64 10.23 -12.18
C VAL A 173 -35.88 9.58 -12.77
N ILE A 174 -35.82 8.30 -13.16
CA ILE A 174 -36.98 7.55 -13.68
C ILE A 174 -38.11 7.55 -12.65
N LEU A 175 -37.80 7.29 -11.38
CA LEU A 175 -38.79 7.27 -10.32
C LEU A 175 -39.36 8.66 -10.02
N GLY A 176 -38.53 9.71 -10.01
CA GLY A 176 -39.00 11.09 -9.86
C GLY A 176 -39.93 11.51 -11.00
N LEU A 177 -39.56 11.18 -12.24
CA LEU A 177 -40.42 11.39 -13.42
C LEU A 177 -41.71 10.57 -13.35
N ALA A 178 -41.69 9.37 -12.78
CA ALA A 178 -42.88 8.55 -12.54
C ALA A 178 -43.88 9.26 -11.63
N ILE A 179 -43.37 9.76 -10.49
CA ILE A 179 -44.17 10.42 -9.44
C ILE A 179 -44.80 11.69 -10.01
N VAL A 180 -44.00 12.54 -10.66
CA VAL A 180 -44.45 13.79 -11.29
C VAL A 180 -45.39 13.51 -12.47
N GLY A 181 -45.01 12.59 -13.36
CA GLY A 181 -45.77 12.23 -14.55
C GLY A 181 -47.15 11.66 -14.19
N MET A 182 -47.24 10.80 -13.17
CA MET A 182 -48.51 10.32 -12.64
C MET A 182 -49.37 11.49 -12.14
N HIS A 183 -48.81 12.36 -11.29
CA HIS A 183 -49.55 13.47 -10.69
C HIS A 183 -50.16 14.40 -11.74
N PHE A 184 -49.35 14.87 -12.70
CA PHE A 184 -49.85 15.79 -13.73
C PHE A 184 -50.79 15.09 -14.73
N SER A 185 -50.61 13.79 -14.98
CA SER A 185 -51.58 13.02 -15.79
C SER A 185 -52.94 12.93 -15.10
N ALA A 186 -52.96 12.70 -13.78
CA ALA A 186 -54.19 12.65 -13.01
C ALA A 186 -54.87 14.03 -12.92
N MET A 187 -54.08 15.10 -12.73
CA MET A 187 -54.59 16.48 -12.75
C MET A 187 -55.14 16.90 -14.12
N ALA A 188 -54.54 16.45 -15.22
CA ALA A 188 -55.08 16.68 -16.57
C ALA A 188 -56.45 16.01 -16.79
N GLY A 189 -56.74 14.95 -16.05
CA GLY A 189 -58.04 14.26 -16.05
C GLY A 189 -59.10 14.86 -15.12
N LEU A 190 -58.74 15.88 -14.32
CA LEU A 190 -59.62 16.48 -13.32
C LEU A 190 -60.62 17.43 -13.99
N VAL A 191 -61.89 17.29 -13.60
CA VAL A 191 -62.99 18.17 -14.00
C VAL A 191 -63.54 18.84 -12.75
N LEU A 192 -63.59 20.18 -12.77
CA LEU A 192 -64.14 21.00 -11.70
C LEU A 192 -65.53 21.50 -12.11
N THR A 193 -66.55 21.13 -11.35
CA THR A 193 -67.91 21.64 -11.51
C THR A 193 -68.26 22.56 -10.34
N PRO A 194 -68.46 23.87 -10.55
CA PRO A 194 -68.79 24.80 -9.47
C PRO A 194 -70.11 24.44 -8.80
N ASN A 195 -70.16 24.47 -7.46
CA ASN A 195 -71.41 24.26 -6.73
C ASN A 195 -72.18 25.59 -6.68
N THR A 196 -73.27 25.70 -7.45
CA THR A 196 -74.13 26.91 -7.45
C THR A 196 -75.00 26.95 -6.19
N GLY A 197 -74.54 27.68 -5.17
CA GLY A 197 -75.21 27.87 -3.87
C GLY A 197 -74.20 27.76 -2.73
N CYS A 198 -73.80 28.90 -2.14
CA CYS A 198 -72.61 28.98 -1.29
C CYS A 198 -72.92 28.81 0.21
N PRO A 199 -72.54 27.69 0.86
CA PRO A 199 -72.16 27.71 2.27
C PRO A 199 -70.73 28.27 2.42
N PRO A 200 -70.34 28.79 3.59
CA PRO A 200 -68.96 29.20 3.86
C PRO A 200 -67.98 28.02 3.70
N LEU A 201 -66.71 28.34 3.41
CA LEU A 201 -65.61 27.36 3.34
C LEU A 201 -65.71 26.35 4.49
N PRO A 202 -65.70 25.04 4.23
CA PRO A 202 -65.64 24.06 5.29
C PRO A 202 -64.37 24.26 6.13
N ALA A 203 -64.47 24.03 7.44
CA ALA A 203 -63.32 23.97 8.33
C ALA A 203 -62.27 22.99 7.77
N GLY A 204 -61.01 23.45 7.69
CA GLY A 204 -59.88 22.72 7.14
C GLY A 204 -58.59 23.54 7.26
N ALA A 205 -57.45 22.89 7.09
CA ALA A 205 -56.16 23.56 7.20
C ALA A 205 -55.90 24.45 5.96
N PRO A 206 -55.42 25.70 6.12
CA PRO A 206 -55.01 26.53 5.00
C PRO A 206 -53.74 25.98 4.31
N PRO A 207 -53.51 26.31 3.02
CA PRO A 207 -52.34 25.85 2.27
C PRO A 207 -50.98 26.13 2.95
N PHE A 208 -50.89 27.17 3.77
CA PHE A 208 -49.67 27.51 4.52
C PHE A 208 -49.26 26.41 5.53
N ILE A 209 -50.21 25.80 6.26
CA ILE A 209 -49.91 24.70 7.20
C ILE A 209 -49.31 23.52 6.46
N LEU A 210 -49.82 23.24 5.27
CA LEU A 210 -49.31 22.19 4.41
C LEU A 210 -47.91 22.53 3.87
N GLY A 211 -47.66 23.79 3.52
CA GLY A 211 -46.32 24.29 3.19
C GLY A 211 -45.29 24.05 4.30
N LEU A 212 -45.68 24.31 5.57
CA LEU A 212 -44.84 24.00 6.73
C LEU A 212 -44.59 22.49 6.89
N ALA A 213 -45.62 21.67 6.70
CA ALA A 213 -45.51 20.22 6.80
C ALA A 213 -44.64 19.63 5.67
N VAL A 214 -44.72 20.18 4.46
CA VAL A 214 -43.83 19.86 3.33
C VAL A 214 -42.39 20.24 3.66
N ALA A 215 -42.15 21.45 4.18
CA ALA A 215 -40.82 21.90 4.60
C ALA A 215 -40.22 20.97 5.68
N GLY A 216 -41.01 20.63 6.70
CA GLY A 216 -40.62 19.66 7.73
C GLY A 216 -40.30 18.27 7.15
N GLY A 217 -41.11 17.78 6.21
CA GLY A 217 -40.85 16.54 5.49
C GLY A 217 -39.54 16.56 4.72
N THR A 218 -39.25 17.65 4.00
CA THR A 218 -37.97 17.82 3.29
C THR A 218 -36.78 17.86 4.25
N LEU A 219 -36.90 18.49 5.42
CA LEU A 219 -35.86 18.49 6.45
C LEU A 219 -35.58 17.06 6.94
N VAL A 220 -36.62 16.25 7.18
CA VAL A 220 -36.47 14.85 7.57
C VAL A 220 -35.73 14.04 6.49
N ILE A 221 -36.06 14.25 5.22
CA ILE A 221 -35.37 13.62 4.08
C ILE A 221 -33.87 13.97 4.11
N LEU A 222 -33.53 15.26 4.30
CA LEU A 222 -32.14 15.71 4.36
C LEU A 222 -31.39 15.14 5.57
N VAL A 223 -32.01 15.12 6.75
CA VAL A 223 -31.40 14.56 7.98
C VAL A 223 -31.12 13.08 7.82
N LEU A 224 -32.07 12.30 7.29
CA LEU A 224 -31.87 10.87 7.05
C LEU A 224 -30.79 10.62 5.99
N GLY A 225 -30.73 11.44 4.93
CA GLY A 225 -29.66 11.39 3.94
C GLY A 225 -28.28 11.71 4.53
N LEU A 226 -28.19 12.72 5.40
CA LEU A 226 -26.94 13.09 6.07
C LEU A 226 -26.49 12.00 7.05
N LEU A 227 -27.38 11.46 7.88
CA LEU A 227 -27.06 10.36 8.80
C LEU A 227 -26.55 9.13 8.03
N ALA A 228 -27.16 8.82 6.89
CA ALA A 228 -26.69 7.78 6.00
C ALA A 228 -25.27 8.09 5.48
N SER A 229 -25.02 9.31 4.99
CA SER A 229 -23.70 9.73 4.52
C SER A 229 -22.62 9.64 5.62
N LEU A 230 -22.93 10.09 6.83
CA LEU A 230 -22.00 10.06 7.97
C LEU A 230 -21.67 8.63 8.40
N TYR A 231 -22.64 7.72 8.33
CA TYR A 231 -22.41 6.30 8.60
C TYR A 231 -21.45 5.66 7.58
N ASP A 232 -21.58 6.04 6.30
CA ASP A 232 -20.76 5.52 5.20
C ASP A 232 -19.29 5.98 5.33
N GLN A 233 -19.09 7.24 5.71
CA GLN A 233 -17.76 7.79 5.95
C GLN A 233 -17.01 7.07 7.08
N ARG A 234 -17.72 6.63 8.14
CA ARG A 234 -17.10 5.85 9.22
C ARG A 234 -16.69 4.45 8.77
N LEU A 235 -17.48 3.78 7.94
CA LEU A 235 -17.21 2.39 7.52
C LEU A 235 -16.03 2.28 6.54
N ASN A 236 -15.88 3.24 5.62
CA ASN A 236 -14.79 3.22 4.64
C ASN A 236 -13.41 3.37 5.29
N VAL A 237 -13.31 4.22 6.33
CA VAL A 237 -12.06 4.39 7.08
C VAL A 237 -11.68 3.11 7.83
N LEU A 238 -12.65 2.43 8.45
CA LEU A 238 -12.40 1.17 9.14
C LEU A 238 -11.99 0.04 8.18
N SER A 239 -12.64 -0.05 7.03
CA SER A 239 -12.34 -1.07 6.01
C SER A 239 -10.94 -0.89 5.39
N ALA A 240 -10.48 0.35 5.24
CA ALA A 240 -9.13 0.65 4.77
C ALA A 240 -8.05 0.21 5.76
N LEU A 241 -8.31 0.34 7.07
CA LEU A 241 -7.41 -0.17 8.12
C LEU A 241 -7.37 -1.70 8.16
N ASP A 242 -8.53 -2.35 7.98
CA ASP A 242 -8.62 -3.82 7.89
C ASP A 242 -7.85 -4.37 6.67
N ALA A 243 -7.93 -3.71 5.51
CA ALA A 243 -7.19 -4.10 4.30
C ALA A 243 -5.66 -4.01 4.49
N GLY A 244 -5.19 -3.05 5.29
CA GLY A 244 -3.77 -2.95 5.67
C GLY A 244 -3.31 -3.96 6.72
N ARG A 245 -4.21 -4.81 7.23
CA ARG A 245 -3.99 -5.69 8.40
C ARG A 245 -3.52 -4.91 9.63
N VAL A 246 -3.93 -3.65 9.75
CA VAL A 246 -3.50 -2.71 10.79
C VAL A 246 -4.57 -2.63 11.89
N GLY A 247 -4.15 -2.66 13.15
CA GLY A 247 -5.00 -2.35 14.29
C GLY A 247 -4.98 -0.86 14.61
N TYR A 248 -6.11 -0.31 15.03
CA TYR A 248 -6.23 1.05 15.57
C TYR A 248 -6.36 1.03 17.10
N TRP A 249 -5.79 2.04 17.77
CA TRP A 249 -5.92 2.24 19.21
C TRP A 249 -6.08 3.73 19.57
N GLU A 250 -6.79 3.99 20.67
CA GLU A 250 -6.93 5.30 21.30
C GLU A 250 -6.62 5.20 22.78
N LEU A 251 -5.92 6.20 23.31
CA LEU A 251 -5.62 6.35 24.72
C LEU A 251 -6.22 7.67 25.21
N THR A 252 -7.22 7.56 26.09
CA THR A 252 -7.81 8.72 26.77
C THR A 252 -6.90 9.15 27.92
N LEU A 253 -6.64 10.46 28.02
CA LEU A 253 -5.77 11.04 29.04
C LEU A 253 -6.57 12.00 29.95
N PRO A 254 -6.23 12.07 31.25
CA PRO A 254 -5.04 11.50 31.90
C PRO A 254 -5.20 10.04 32.38
N ASP A 255 -6.41 9.49 32.36
CA ASP A 255 -6.75 8.18 32.98
C ASP A 255 -6.10 6.97 32.28
N ARG A 256 -5.47 7.18 31.12
CA ARG A 256 -4.80 6.17 30.29
C ARG A 256 -5.70 4.99 29.93
N THR A 257 -7.00 5.26 29.75
CA THR A 257 -7.97 4.26 29.29
C THR A 257 -7.68 3.94 27.83
N LEU A 258 -7.32 2.69 27.56
CA LEU A 258 -6.99 2.20 26.23
C LEU A 258 -8.24 1.62 25.56
N HIS A 259 -8.55 2.10 24.37
CA HIS A 259 -9.53 1.49 23.48
C HIS A 259 -8.80 0.94 22.25
N VAL A 260 -9.03 -0.32 21.93
CA VAL A 260 -8.38 -0.98 20.78
C VAL A 260 -9.45 -1.55 19.87
N SER A 261 -9.24 -1.33 18.56
CA SER A 261 -10.04 -1.97 17.51
C SER A 261 -10.03 -3.50 17.64
N ARG A 262 -11.01 -4.16 17.01
CA ARG A 262 -11.08 -5.62 16.90
C ARG A 262 -9.75 -6.21 16.39
N ARG A 263 -9.23 -5.68 15.28
CA ARG A 263 -7.97 -6.15 14.70
C ARG A 263 -6.76 -5.88 15.58
N GLY A 264 -6.72 -4.73 16.26
CA GLY A 264 -5.65 -4.44 17.22
C GLY A 264 -5.63 -5.42 18.40
N ARG A 265 -6.80 -5.85 18.89
CA ARG A 265 -6.89 -6.90 19.93
C ARG A 265 -6.29 -8.22 19.44
N GLU A 266 -6.61 -8.64 18.21
CA GLU A 266 -6.01 -9.84 17.60
C GLU A 266 -4.48 -9.72 17.48
N ILE A 267 -3.96 -8.55 17.08
CA ILE A 267 -2.52 -8.30 16.98
C ILE A 267 -1.84 -8.31 18.36
N PHE A 268 -2.53 -7.87 19.41
CA PHE A 268 -2.07 -8.01 20.79
C PHE A 268 -2.28 -9.42 21.39
N GLY A 269 -2.75 -10.39 20.60
CA GLY A 269 -2.93 -11.78 21.04
C GLY A 269 -4.17 -12.01 21.91
N ALA A 270 -5.12 -11.06 21.92
CA ALA A 270 -6.41 -11.18 22.59
C ALA A 270 -7.51 -11.65 21.63
N ASP A 271 -8.61 -12.13 22.18
CA ASP A 271 -9.82 -12.42 21.38
C ASP A 271 -10.41 -11.11 20.83
N ALA A 272 -10.84 -11.16 19.57
CA ALA A 272 -11.31 -10.02 18.80
C ALA A 272 -12.53 -9.33 19.45
N ASP A 273 -13.36 -10.09 20.14
CA ASP A 273 -14.61 -9.59 20.74
C ASP A 273 -14.53 -9.47 22.28
N ALA A 274 -13.44 -9.92 22.92
CA ALA A 274 -13.25 -9.81 24.36
C ALA A 274 -12.88 -8.38 24.80
N PRO A 275 -13.26 -7.96 26.03
CA PRO A 275 -12.74 -6.73 26.63
C PRO A 275 -11.20 -6.74 26.60
N PHE A 276 -10.60 -5.59 26.32
CA PHE A 276 -9.14 -5.43 26.30
C PHE A 276 -8.76 -4.11 26.96
N GLU A 277 -8.00 -4.22 28.04
CA GLU A 277 -7.54 -3.11 28.84
C GLU A 277 -6.05 -2.85 28.63
N ARG A 278 -5.58 -1.70 29.12
CA ARG A 278 -4.16 -1.35 29.06
C ARG A 278 -3.28 -2.34 29.83
N SER A 279 -3.79 -2.88 30.94
CA SER A 279 -3.13 -3.91 31.76
C SER A 279 -2.86 -5.18 30.96
N ASP A 280 -3.74 -5.57 30.05
CA ASP A 280 -3.56 -6.75 29.19
C ASP A 280 -2.35 -6.59 28.26
N PHE A 281 -2.23 -5.42 27.63
CA PHE A 281 -1.05 -5.08 26.82
C PHE A 281 0.23 -5.07 27.66
N LEU A 282 0.20 -4.43 28.83
CA LEU A 282 1.37 -4.36 29.71
C LEU A 282 1.78 -5.74 30.24
N GLY A 283 0.82 -6.63 30.51
CA GLY A 283 1.07 -8.00 30.97
C GLY A 283 1.70 -8.89 29.89
N ALA A 284 1.56 -8.55 28.61
CA ALA A 284 2.21 -9.25 27.50
C ALA A 284 3.65 -8.76 27.23
N LEU A 285 4.10 -7.68 27.88
CA LEU A 285 5.47 -7.18 27.72
C LEU A 285 6.43 -7.87 28.70
N PRO A 286 7.62 -8.29 28.24
CA PRO A 286 8.72 -8.64 29.12
C PRO A 286 9.11 -7.49 30.07
N PRO A 287 9.69 -7.77 31.26
CA PRO A 287 9.99 -6.75 32.26
C PRO A 287 10.86 -5.58 31.78
N ASP A 288 11.84 -5.86 30.91
CA ASP A 288 12.72 -4.87 30.28
C ASP A 288 11.98 -3.96 29.29
N GLU A 289 11.04 -4.53 28.52
CA GLU A 289 10.22 -3.81 27.56
C GLU A 289 9.12 -2.98 28.24
N LEU A 290 8.64 -3.40 29.41
CA LEU A 290 7.62 -2.67 30.18
C LEU A 290 8.12 -1.29 30.63
N VAL A 291 9.34 -1.22 31.20
CA VAL A 291 9.95 0.04 31.65
C VAL A 291 10.23 0.96 30.46
N ARG A 292 10.75 0.39 29.36
CA ARG A 292 10.99 1.11 28.11
C ARG A 292 9.71 1.67 27.52
N SER A 293 8.62 0.88 27.51
CA SER A 293 7.32 1.29 26.98
C SER A 293 6.75 2.49 27.75
N GLN A 294 6.80 2.46 29.08
CA GLN A 294 6.32 3.57 29.91
C GLN A 294 7.12 4.84 29.66
N THR A 295 8.46 4.74 29.68
CA THR A 295 9.35 5.89 29.46
C THR A 295 9.10 6.56 28.10
N LEU A 296 9.02 5.77 27.03
CA LEU A 296 8.80 6.30 25.68
C LEU A 296 7.41 6.93 25.53
N LEU A 297 6.38 6.31 26.11
CA LEU A 297 5.03 6.84 26.05
C LEU A 297 4.92 8.17 26.82
N ASP A 298 5.50 8.25 28.01
CA ASP A 298 5.49 9.46 28.83
C ASP A 298 6.21 10.62 28.12
N ALA A 299 7.36 10.33 27.48
CA ALA A 299 8.08 11.31 26.66
C ALA A 299 7.26 11.80 25.46
N ALA A 300 6.57 10.89 24.75
CA ALA A 300 5.71 11.25 23.62
C ALA A 300 4.49 12.09 24.05
N ILE A 301 3.87 11.75 25.18
CA ILE A 301 2.73 12.53 25.73
C ILE A 301 3.19 13.93 26.15
N ALA A 302 4.36 14.06 26.80
CA ALA A 302 4.87 15.34 27.28
C ALA A 302 5.34 16.26 26.15
N SER A 303 6.02 15.72 25.15
CA SER A 303 6.54 16.49 24.01
C SER A 303 5.51 16.72 22.91
N GLY A 304 4.47 15.89 22.82
CA GLY A 304 3.56 15.83 21.68
C GLY A 304 4.18 15.20 20.42
N ALA A 305 5.40 14.66 20.51
CA ALA A 305 6.08 14.01 19.40
C ALA A 305 5.43 12.68 19.01
N GLU A 306 5.76 12.19 17.81
CA GLU A 306 5.35 10.87 17.36
C GLU A 306 5.97 9.77 18.24
N TYR A 307 5.13 8.87 18.73
CA TYR A 307 5.53 7.62 19.35
C TYR A 307 5.67 6.57 18.25
N ASP A 308 6.86 5.99 18.10
CA ASP A 308 7.12 4.85 17.21
C ASP A 308 8.05 3.88 17.94
N ALA A 309 7.54 2.70 18.26
CA ALA A 309 8.31 1.69 18.98
C ALA A 309 7.92 0.28 18.56
N GLU A 310 8.93 -0.58 18.46
CA GLU A 310 8.74 -2.03 18.33
C GLU A 310 8.92 -2.71 19.68
N TYR A 311 7.99 -3.62 19.98
CA TYR A 311 7.95 -4.40 21.20
C TYR A 311 7.89 -5.88 20.90
N ARG A 312 8.63 -6.66 21.68
CA ARG A 312 8.42 -8.09 21.79
C ARG A 312 7.29 -8.37 22.77
N LEU A 313 6.27 -9.08 22.33
CA LEU A 313 5.17 -9.53 23.16
C LEU A 313 5.25 -11.03 23.37
N GLU A 314 4.84 -11.47 24.56
CA GLU A 314 4.88 -12.87 24.99
C GLU A 314 3.60 -13.22 25.75
N ASN A 315 2.96 -14.32 25.34
CA ASN A 315 1.80 -14.88 26.05
C ASN A 315 1.74 -16.41 25.82
N ALA A 316 1.26 -17.15 26.82
CA ALA A 316 1.05 -18.60 26.78
C ALA A 316 0.25 -19.09 25.55
N ARG A 317 -0.69 -18.29 25.03
CA ARG A 317 -1.52 -18.68 23.88
C ARG A 317 -0.82 -18.54 22.53
N HIS A 318 -0.04 -17.47 22.34
CA HIS A 318 0.50 -17.05 21.03
C HIS A 318 2.02 -17.20 20.92
N GLY A 319 2.71 -17.55 22.01
CA GLY A 319 4.17 -17.59 22.07
C GLY A 319 4.75 -16.18 22.04
N THR A 320 5.87 -16.01 21.34
CA THR A 320 6.55 -14.72 21.18
C THR A 320 6.31 -14.15 19.79
N TRP A 321 5.89 -12.89 19.72
CA TRP A 321 5.71 -12.17 18.46
C TRP A 321 6.11 -10.70 18.62
N TRP A 322 6.22 -9.99 17.49
CA TRP A 322 6.68 -8.60 17.47
C TRP A 322 5.61 -7.69 16.91
N VAL A 323 5.40 -6.57 17.59
CA VAL A 323 4.48 -5.52 17.14
C VAL A 323 5.21 -4.20 17.00
N ASN A 324 4.82 -3.41 16.00
CA ASN A 324 5.16 -2.00 15.90
C ASN A 324 3.94 -1.18 16.31
N ILE A 325 4.12 -0.26 17.26
CA ILE A 325 3.07 0.62 17.76
C ILE A 325 3.48 2.05 17.44
N ARG A 326 2.59 2.75 16.74
CA ARG A 326 2.75 4.16 16.39
C ARG A 326 1.60 4.99 16.90
N GLY A 327 1.83 6.22 17.31
CA GLY A 327 0.75 7.13 17.69
C GLY A 327 1.21 8.54 18.01
N GLN A 328 0.26 9.46 18.13
CA GLN A 328 0.53 10.86 18.47
C GLN A 328 -0.63 11.44 19.29
N VAL A 329 -0.37 12.53 20.01
CA VAL A 329 -1.41 13.25 20.74
C VAL A 329 -2.29 14.02 19.74
N VAL A 330 -3.54 13.60 19.60
CA VAL A 330 -4.49 14.14 18.63
C VAL A 330 -5.44 15.18 19.22
N ALA A 331 -5.50 15.33 20.55
CA ALA A 331 -6.33 16.32 21.20
C ALA A 331 -5.64 16.93 22.43
N TRP A 332 -5.70 18.26 22.51
CA TRP A 332 -5.18 19.09 23.59
C TRP A 332 -6.30 19.98 24.14
N SER A 333 -6.29 20.25 25.45
CA SER A 333 -7.17 21.24 26.07
C SER A 333 -6.39 22.04 27.10
N HIS A 334 -6.36 23.37 26.95
CA HIS A 334 -5.60 24.28 27.83
C HIS A 334 -4.12 23.85 28.02
N GLY A 335 -3.47 23.39 26.94
CA GLY A 335 -2.09 22.90 26.96
C GLY A 335 -1.90 21.51 27.58
N GLN A 336 -2.96 20.84 28.04
CA GLN A 336 -2.90 19.47 28.55
C GLN A 336 -3.32 18.44 27.49
N PRO A 337 -2.61 17.32 27.34
CA PRO A 337 -2.97 16.27 26.41
C PRO A 337 -4.24 15.54 26.90
N LYS A 338 -5.22 15.37 26.02
CA LYS A 338 -6.51 14.71 26.32
C LYS A 338 -6.68 13.38 25.62
N ARG A 339 -6.07 13.21 24.44
CA ARG A 339 -6.23 11.98 23.68
C ARG A 339 -5.04 11.73 22.78
N MET A 340 -4.56 10.50 22.80
CA MET A 340 -3.56 9.97 21.89
C MET A 340 -4.21 8.90 21.03
N ALA A 341 -3.86 8.84 19.75
CA ALA A 341 -4.39 7.83 18.84
C ALA A 341 -3.29 7.34 17.91
N GLY A 342 -3.45 6.11 17.43
CA GLY A 342 -2.39 5.47 16.70
C GLY A 342 -2.78 4.13 16.09
N ILE A 343 -1.77 3.48 15.53
CA ILE A 343 -1.89 2.18 14.89
C ILE A 343 -0.95 1.15 15.52
N VAL A 344 -1.29 -0.12 15.34
CA VAL A 344 -0.45 -1.27 15.68
C VAL A 344 -0.39 -2.24 14.51
N VAL A 345 0.81 -2.75 14.23
CA VAL A 345 1.06 -3.69 13.13
C VAL A 345 1.88 -4.87 13.64
N ASP A 346 1.52 -6.08 13.24
CA ASP A 346 2.36 -7.27 13.46
C ASP A 346 3.55 -7.23 12.49
N VAL A 347 4.77 -7.22 13.05
CA VAL A 347 6.02 -7.14 12.28
C VAL A 347 6.85 -8.42 12.42
N THR A 348 6.26 -9.51 12.92
CA THR A 348 6.95 -10.77 13.20
C THR A 348 7.54 -11.40 11.96
N GLU A 349 6.76 -11.56 10.89
CA GLU A 349 7.24 -12.13 9.62
C GLU A 349 8.35 -11.27 9.00
N ARG A 350 8.18 -9.94 9.06
CA ARG A 350 9.20 -8.99 8.59
C ARG A 350 10.51 -9.18 9.36
N ARG A 351 10.47 -9.25 10.69
CA ARG A 351 11.68 -9.47 11.50
C ARG A 351 12.32 -10.84 11.25
N ARG A 352 11.52 -11.91 11.12
CA ARG A 352 12.03 -13.25 10.79
C ARG A 352 12.72 -13.28 9.44
N ALA A 353 12.16 -12.60 8.43
CA ALA A 353 12.77 -12.50 7.11
C ALA A 353 14.13 -11.77 7.17
N PHE A 354 14.20 -10.62 7.87
CA PHE A 354 15.47 -9.91 8.06
C PHE A 354 16.50 -10.74 8.83
N ALA A 355 16.09 -11.44 9.89
CA ALA A 355 16.96 -12.31 10.66
C ALA A 355 17.50 -13.48 9.81
N ALA A 356 16.65 -14.12 9.00
CA ALA A 356 17.06 -15.21 8.11
C ALA A 356 18.08 -14.77 7.06
N VAL A 357 17.94 -13.55 6.51
CA VAL A 357 18.94 -12.97 5.60
C VAL A 357 20.27 -12.76 6.32
N ALA A 358 20.24 -12.16 7.51
CA ALA A 358 21.46 -11.93 8.30
C ALA A 358 22.17 -13.24 8.69
N GLU A 359 21.41 -14.28 9.06
CA GLU A 359 21.96 -15.62 9.34
C GLU A 359 22.57 -16.27 8.09
N ALA A 360 21.92 -16.14 6.93
CA ALA A 360 22.45 -16.66 5.67
C ALA A 360 23.77 -15.98 5.28
N GLU A 361 23.86 -14.66 5.43
CA GLU A 361 25.11 -13.91 5.19
C GLU A 361 26.23 -14.33 6.15
N ALA A 362 25.93 -14.47 7.44
CA ALA A 362 26.89 -14.93 8.44
C ALA A 362 27.39 -16.34 8.12
N ARG A 363 26.48 -17.25 7.73
CA ARG A 363 26.82 -18.61 7.31
C ARG A 363 27.69 -18.63 6.06
N GLN A 364 27.39 -17.78 5.06
CA GLN A 364 28.19 -17.68 3.85
C GLN A 364 29.63 -17.23 4.16
N ARG A 365 29.80 -16.24 5.06
CA ARG A 365 31.13 -15.79 5.49
C ARG A 365 31.93 -16.91 6.15
N LEU A 366 31.31 -17.67 7.07
CA LEU A 366 31.97 -18.80 7.71
C LEU A 366 32.41 -19.88 6.71
N LEU A 367 31.60 -20.17 5.69
CA LEU A 367 31.95 -21.14 4.65
C LEU A 367 33.13 -20.66 3.79
N ILE A 368 33.19 -19.36 3.47
CA ILE A 368 34.31 -18.77 2.73
C ILE A 368 35.61 -18.87 3.55
N ASP A 369 35.56 -18.58 4.85
CA ASP A 369 36.72 -18.67 5.72
C ASP A 369 37.23 -20.11 5.88
N GLU A 370 36.33 -21.08 6.05
CA GLU A 370 36.68 -22.51 6.10
C GLU A 370 37.26 -23.02 4.78
N LEU A 371 36.72 -22.57 3.64
CA LEU A 371 37.27 -22.91 2.33
C LEU A 371 38.70 -22.39 2.18
N ASN A 372 38.96 -21.13 2.55
CA ASN A 372 40.31 -20.56 2.53
C ASN A 372 41.28 -21.36 3.40
N HIS A 373 40.84 -21.74 4.60
CA HIS A 373 41.64 -22.57 5.50
C HIS A 373 41.98 -23.93 4.86
N ARG A 374 41.02 -24.57 4.19
CA ARG A 374 41.24 -25.84 3.46
C ARG A 374 42.20 -25.71 2.29
N VAL A 375 42.13 -24.61 1.53
CA VAL A 375 43.09 -24.34 0.45
C VAL A 375 44.50 -24.23 1.02
N LYS A 376 44.69 -23.50 2.13
CA LYS A 376 46.00 -23.40 2.81
C LYS A 376 46.53 -24.75 3.27
N ASN A 377 45.68 -25.60 3.86
CA ASN A 377 46.06 -26.95 4.28
C ASN A 377 46.48 -27.83 3.10
N THR A 378 45.76 -27.74 1.98
CA THR A 378 46.06 -28.50 0.77
C THR A 378 47.40 -28.05 0.17
N LEU A 379 47.65 -26.74 0.09
CA LEU A 379 48.92 -26.20 -0.38
C LEU A 379 50.10 -26.63 0.51
N ALA A 380 49.93 -26.61 1.83
CA ALA A 380 50.94 -27.12 2.77
C ALA A 380 51.23 -28.62 2.57
N THR A 381 50.20 -29.40 2.24
CA THR A 381 50.35 -30.83 1.93
C THR A 381 51.12 -31.05 0.64
N VAL A 382 50.80 -30.29 -0.42
CA VAL A 382 51.53 -30.32 -1.70
C VAL A 382 53.00 -29.94 -1.49
N GLN A 383 53.28 -28.91 -0.68
CA GLN A 383 54.65 -28.53 -0.32
C GLN A 383 55.40 -29.69 0.37
N SER A 384 54.75 -30.38 1.32
CA SER A 384 55.35 -31.51 2.02
C SER A 384 55.68 -32.69 1.10
N ILE A 385 54.75 -33.06 0.20
CA ILE A 385 54.96 -34.12 -0.79
C ILE A 385 56.11 -33.77 -1.73
N ALA A 386 56.17 -32.52 -2.20
CA ALA A 386 57.24 -32.05 -3.07
C ALA A 386 58.61 -32.13 -2.38
N ARG A 387 58.72 -31.65 -1.13
CA ARG A 387 59.94 -31.78 -0.30
C ARG A 387 60.39 -33.23 -0.16
N GLN A 388 59.45 -34.13 0.17
CA GLN A 388 59.76 -35.53 0.41
C GLN A 388 60.20 -36.24 -0.87
N THR A 389 59.54 -35.94 -2.00
CA THR A 389 59.89 -36.50 -3.31
C THR A 389 61.27 -36.03 -3.75
N ALA A 390 61.61 -34.75 -3.51
CA ALA A 390 62.91 -34.21 -3.88
C ALA A 390 64.08 -34.79 -3.08
N LYS A 391 63.86 -35.19 -1.82
CA LYS A 391 64.90 -35.84 -0.98
C LYS A 391 65.43 -37.16 -1.55
N GLY A 392 64.67 -37.83 -2.42
CA GLY A 392 65.02 -39.15 -3.00
C GLY A 392 65.33 -39.12 -4.50
N ALA A 393 65.35 -37.95 -5.13
CA ALA A 393 65.56 -37.79 -6.57
C ALA A 393 66.81 -36.93 -6.84
N PRO A 394 67.47 -37.05 -8.00
CA PRO A 394 68.62 -36.20 -8.37
C PRO A 394 68.13 -34.80 -8.79
N VAL A 395 67.45 -34.11 -7.88
CA VAL A 395 66.86 -32.79 -8.08
C VAL A 395 67.73 -31.78 -7.34
N SER A 396 68.04 -30.65 -7.99
CA SER A 396 68.82 -29.58 -7.37
C SER A 396 68.06 -29.00 -6.16
N PRO A 397 68.73 -28.76 -5.01
CA PRO A 397 68.13 -28.06 -3.86
C PRO A 397 67.48 -26.72 -4.24
N ASP A 398 68.09 -26.00 -5.20
CA ASP A 398 67.60 -24.72 -5.70
C ASP A 398 66.23 -24.84 -6.39
N PHE A 399 65.94 -26.00 -7.01
CA PHE A 399 64.64 -26.25 -7.63
C PHE A 399 63.54 -26.41 -6.58
N VAL A 400 63.83 -27.08 -5.46
CA VAL A 400 62.87 -27.30 -4.37
C VAL A 400 62.50 -25.98 -3.70
N GLU A 401 63.51 -25.15 -3.40
CA GLU A 401 63.29 -23.82 -2.82
C GLU A 401 62.47 -22.93 -3.77
N ALA A 402 62.81 -22.91 -5.05
CA ALA A 402 62.07 -22.14 -6.05
C ALA A 402 60.62 -22.62 -6.23
N PHE A 403 60.38 -23.94 -6.15
CA PHE A 403 59.03 -24.50 -6.25
C PHE A 403 58.16 -24.13 -5.03
N GLU A 404 58.73 -24.17 -3.83
CA GLU A 404 58.01 -23.81 -2.60
C GLU A 404 57.66 -22.33 -2.54
N ALA A 405 58.60 -21.46 -2.91
CA ALA A 405 58.39 -20.02 -2.97
C ALA A 405 57.17 -19.68 -3.84
N ARG A 406 57.02 -20.36 -4.99
CA ARG A 406 55.87 -20.22 -5.88
C ARG A 406 54.55 -20.70 -5.28
N LEU A 407 54.55 -21.83 -4.54
CA LEU A 407 53.35 -22.30 -3.85
C LEU A 407 52.89 -21.30 -2.79
N VAL A 408 53.82 -20.64 -2.10
CA VAL A 408 53.51 -19.56 -1.17
C VAL A 408 52.94 -18.33 -1.90
N ALA A 409 53.53 -17.93 -3.03
CA ALA A 409 53.04 -16.82 -3.85
C ALA A 409 51.61 -17.04 -4.38
N LEU A 410 51.31 -18.26 -4.83
CA LEU A 410 49.97 -18.66 -5.25
C LEU A 410 48.96 -18.55 -4.10
N SER A 411 49.34 -19.00 -2.90
CA SER A 411 48.53 -18.88 -1.68
C SER A 411 48.19 -17.43 -1.33
N ARG A 412 49.17 -16.52 -1.42
CA ARG A 412 48.97 -15.08 -1.14
C ARG A 412 48.03 -14.40 -2.13
N THR A 413 48.12 -14.80 -3.40
CA THR A 413 47.26 -14.28 -4.46
C THR A 413 45.84 -14.81 -4.33
N HIS A 414 45.68 -16.07 -3.94
CA HIS A 414 44.38 -16.66 -3.60
C HIS A 414 43.71 -15.90 -2.45
N ASP A 415 44.44 -15.57 -1.38
CA ASP A 415 43.91 -14.75 -0.27
C ASP A 415 43.46 -13.35 -0.73
N ALA A 416 44.14 -12.75 -1.74
CA ALA A 416 43.73 -11.46 -2.30
C ALA A 416 42.40 -11.58 -3.07
N LEU A 417 42.23 -12.65 -3.84
CA LEU A 417 41.02 -12.91 -4.60
C LEU A 417 39.81 -13.20 -3.71
N THR A 418 39.99 -13.96 -2.62
CA THR A 418 38.87 -14.23 -1.72
C THR A 418 38.33 -12.95 -1.05
N ARG A 419 39.19 -11.97 -0.76
CA ARG A 419 38.76 -10.68 -0.19
C ARG A 419 38.02 -9.80 -1.20
N GLY A 420 38.36 -9.89 -2.48
CA GLY A 420 37.63 -9.24 -3.58
C GLY A 420 36.42 -10.05 -4.07
N ALA A 421 35.82 -10.90 -3.21
CA ALA A 421 34.68 -11.76 -3.51
C ALA A 421 34.88 -12.64 -4.76
N TRP A 422 36.11 -13.03 -5.07
CA TRP A 422 36.48 -13.83 -6.25
C TRP A 422 36.22 -13.17 -7.61
N GLU A 423 35.79 -11.91 -7.64
CA GLU A 423 35.53 -11.21 -8.89
C GLU A 423 36.79 -10.51 -9.41
N GLN A 424 37.53 -9.83 -8.52
CA GLN A 424 38.64 -8.95 -8.90
C GLN A 424 39.70 -8.85 -7.79
N ALA A 425 40.96 -8.60 -8.15
CA ALA A 425 42.03 -8.26 -7.22
C ALA A 425 42.74 -6.97 -7.65
N SER A 426 42.98 -6.06 -6.70
CA SER A 426 43.72 -4.82 -6.97
C SER A 426 45.20 -5.12 -7.26
N LEU A 427 45.71 -4.63 -8.39
CA LEU A 427 47.12 -4.73 -8.77
C LEU A 427 48.04 -4.11 -7.72
N ARG A 428 47.64 -2.96 -7.17
CA ARG A 428 48.39 -2.25 -6.13
C ARG A 428 48.50 -3.09 -4.86
N GLU A 429 47.40 -3.72 -4.42
CA GLU A 429 47.42 -4.59 -3.23
C GLU A 429 48.28 -5.84 -3.43
N LEU A 430 48.25 -6.43 -4.63
CA LEU A 430 49.10 -7.57 -4.98
C LEU A 430 50.59 -7.20 -4.88
N LEU A 431 50.98 -6.08 -5.49
CA LEU A 431 52.35 -5.57 -5.44
C LEU A 431 52.79 -5.23 -4.01
N ALA A 432 51.95 -4.51 -3.26
CA ALA A 432 52.25 -4.12 -1.88
C ALA A 432 52.51 -5.34 -0.97
N LYS A 433 51.75 -6.43 -1.17
CA LYS A 433 51.97 -7.68 -0.43
C LYS A 433 53.29 -8.36 -0.78
N GLU A 434 53.64 -8.43 -2.07
CA GLU A 434 54.90 -9.05 -2.49
C GLU A 434 56.11 -8.27 -1.98
N PHE A 435 56.01 -6.94 -1.92
CA PHE A 435 57.10 -6.10 -1.41
C PHE A 435 57.13 -5.89 0.11
N ALA A 436 56.13 -6.38 0.85
CA ALA A 436 56.04 -6.23 2.30
C ALA A 436 57.32 -6.62 3.09
N PRO A 437 58.13 -7.63 2.65
CA PRO A 437 59.38 -7.97 3.33
C PRO A 437 60.54 -6.98 3.13
N TYR A 438 60.45 -6.05 2.18
CA TYR A 438 61.56 -5.16 1.80
C TYR A 438 61.38 -3.74 2.35
N ARG A 439 62.47 -2.96 2.39
CA ARG A 439 62.44 -1.59 2.92
C ARG A 439 61.65 -0.67 2.00
N HIS A 440 60.81 0.18 2.59
CA HIS A 440 59.95 1.11 1.85
C HIS A 440 60.75 2.06 0.94
N GLU A 441 61.94 2.49 1.38
CA GLU A 441 62.84 3.38 0.64
C GLU A 441 63.41 2.75 -0.64
N GLN A 442 63.42 1.42 -0.75
CA GLN A 442 63.96 0.68 -1.90
C GLN A 442 62.89 0.37 -2.95
N VAL A 443 61.60 0.66 -2.71
CA VAL A 443 60.50 0.25 -3.60
C VAL A 443 59.56 1.41 -3.88
N THR A 444 59.34 1.72 -5.16
CA THR A 444 58.38 2.75 -5.61
C THR A 444 57.28 2.11 -6.47
N LEU A 445 56.01 2.37 -6.13
CA LEU A 445 54.83 1.82 -6.83
C LEU A 445 53.91 2.95 -7.34
N GLU A 446 53.93 3.20 -8.65
CA GLU A 446 53.20 4.31 -9.28
C GLU A 446 52.23 3.83 -10.38
N GLY A 447 50.98 4.28 -10.34
CA GLY A 447 49.98 3.95 -11.36
C GLY A 447 48.54 4.09 -10.87
N PRO A 448 47.54 4.06 -11.76
CA PRO A 448 46.13 4.16 -11.40
C PRO A 448 45.63 2.90 -10.68
N ASP A 449 44.48 2.96 -10.00
CA ASP A 449 43.87 1.76 -9.44
C ASP A 449 43.33 0.86 -10.55
N VAL A 450 43.88 -0.35 -10.66
CA VAL A 450 43.53 -1.34 -11.68
C VAL A 450 43.18 -2.65 -10.99
N ASN A 451 42.02 -3.18 -11.34
CA ASN A 451 41.52 -4.46 -10.87
C ASN A 451 41.74 -5.54 -11.93
N LEU A 452 42.35 -6.65 -11.52
CA LEU A 452 42.63 -7.81 -12.35
C LEU A 452 41.58 -8.90 -12.10
N ARG A 453 41.12 -9.57 -13.16
CA ARG A 453 40.28 -10.77 -13.03
C ARG A 453 41.09 -11.92 -12.41
N PRO A 454 40.45 -12.98 -11.87
CA PRO A 454 41.14 -14.03 -11.12
C PRO A 454 42.31 -14.67 -11.85
N ARG A 455 42.13 -14.98 -13.15
CA ARG A 455 43.19 -15.54 -13.99
C ARG A 455 44.36 -14.59 -14.16
N GLN A 456 44.10 -13.31 -14.40
CA GLN A 456 45.14 -12.27 -14.53
C GLN A 456 45.87 -12.06 -13.20
N ALA A 457 45.14 -11.99 -12.09
CA ALA A 457 45.70 -11.79 -10.76
C ALA A 457 46.67 -12.92 -10.38
N LEU A 458 46.30 -14.19 -10.59
CA LEU A 458 47.16 -15.35 -10.32
C LEU A 458 48.43 -15.33 -11.16
N ALA A 459 48.29 -15.11 -12.47
CA ALA A 459 49.41 -15.06 -13.40
C ALA A 459 50.37 -13.90 -13.09
N ILE A 460 49.83 -12.70 -12.86
CA ILE A 460 50.62 -11.50 -12.57
C ILE A 460 51.26 -11.56 -11.18
N GLY A 461 50.57 -12.11 -10.18
CA GLY A 461 51.15 -12.36 -8.87
C GLY A 461 52.39 -13.25 -8.94
N MET A 462 52.35 -14.30 -9.77
CA MET A 462 53.51 -15.17 -10.01
C MET A 462 54.66 -14.45 -10.74
N VAL A 463 54.35 -13.63 -11.74
CA VAL A 463 55.36 -12.85 -12.47
C VAL A 463 56.09 -11.88 -11.54
N PHE A 464 55.36 -11.13 -10.70
CA PHE A 464 55.98 -10.21 -9.75
C PHE A 464 56.75 -10.93 -8.65
N HIS A 465 56.30 -12.09 -8.20
CA HIS A 465 57.05 -12.89 -7.24
C HIS A 465 58.42 -13.30 -7.79
N GLU A 466 58.49 -13.75 -9.04
CA GLU A 466 59.77 -14.09 -9.68
C GLU A 466 60.65 -12.86 -9.88
N LEU A 467 60.08 -11.72 -10.30
CA LEU A 467 60.82 -10.46 -10.45
C LEU A 467 61.40 -9.98 -9.12
N ALA A 468 60.60 -9.97 -8.05
CA ALA A 468 61.05 -9.58 -6.71
C ALA A 468 62.13 -10.52 -6.17
N THR A 469 61.97 -11.83 -6.38
CA THR A 469 62.97 -12.84 -5.98
C THR A 469 64.29 -12.65 -6.73
N ASN A 470 64.24 -12.39 -8.04
CA ASN A 470 65.44 -12.11 -8.84
C ASN A 470 66.13 -10.84 -8.40
N ALA A 471 65.37 -9.77 -8.14
CA ALA A 471 65.91 -8.52 -7.62
C ALA A 471 66.60 -8.72 -6.27
N ALA A 472 66.06 -9.56 -5.39
CA ALA A 472 66.63 -9.86 -4.08
C ALA A 472 67.88 -10.76 -4.14
N LYS A 473 67.90 -11.77 -5.03
CA LYS A 473 69.01 -12.73 -5.13
C LYS A 473 70.17 -12.21 -5.99
N HIS A 474 69.85 -11.47 -7.05
CA HIS A 474 70.81 -11.15 -8.12
C HIS A 474 70.78 -9.70 -8.58
N GLY A 475 69.79 -8.90 -8.18
CA GLY A 475 69.54 -7.56 -8.70
C GLY A 475 69.58 -6.47 -7.64
N ALA A 476 68.80 -5.42 -7.83
CA ALA A 476 68.86 -4.20 -7.01
C ALA A 476 68.61 -4.44 -5.51
N LEU A 477 67.65 -5.30 -5.15
CA LEU A 477 67.31 -5.56 -3.74
C LEU A 477 68.35 -6.41 -2.99
N SER A 478 69.39 -6.92 -3.67
CA SER A 478 70.54 -7.56 -3.02
C SER A 478 71.49 -6.55 -2.35
N GLN A 479 71.43 -5.27 -2.75
CA GLN A 479 72.26 -4.18 -2.23
C GLN A 479 71.42 -3.25 -1.36
N THR A 480 72.04 -2.64 -0.35
CA THR A 480 71.35 -1.68 0.54
C THR A 480 71.00 -0.36 -0.13
N CYS A 481 71.70 0.00 -1.21
CA CYS A 481 71.45 1.21 -2.01
C CYS A 481 70.58 0.97 -3.25
N GLY A 482 70.25 -0.28 -3.57
CA GLY A 482 69.49 -0.60 -4.77
C GLY A 482 68.00 -0.31 -4.63
N CYS A 483 67.38 0.09 -5.73
CA CYS A 483 65.97 0.48 -5.81
C CYS A 483 65.23 -0.26 -6.92
N VAL A 484 63.96 -0.61 -6.66
CA VAL A 484 62.99 -1.16 -7.61
C VAL A 484 61.87 -0.14 -7.81
N SER A 485 61.56 0.17 -9.06
CA SER A 485 60.38 0.96 -9.43
C SER A 485 59.42 0.14 -10.27
N VAL A 486 58.16 0.07 -9.87
CA VAL A 486 57.08 -0.53 -10.66
C VAL A 486 56.11 0.57 -11.04
N ARG A 487 55.99 0.83 -12.34
CA ARG A 487 55.06 1.80 -12.91
C ARG A 487 54.03 1.10 -13.77
N TRP A 488 52.78 1.54 -13.75
CA TRP A 488 51.78 1.01 -14.67
C TRP A 488 50.80 2.06 -15.15
N THR A 489 50.25 1.84 -16.35
CA THR A 489 49.21 2.66 -16.95
C THR A 489 48.11 1.76 -17.53
N SER A 490 46.87 2.23 -17.50
CA SER A 490 45.73 1.54 -18.11
C SER A 490 45.07 2.44 -19.16
N GLY A 491 44.82 1.88 -20.34
CA GLY A 491 44.25 2.62 -21.46
C GLY A 491 43.96 1.71 -22.66
N ALA A 492 42.94 2.05 -23.46
CA ALA A 492 42.55 1.31 -24.67
C ALA A 492 42.36 -0.22 -24.47
N GLY A 493 41.88 -0.63 -23.28
CA GLY A 493 41.68 -2.04 -22.95
C GLY A 493 42.97 -2.83 -22.72
N ARG A 494 44.10 -2.15 -22.46
CA ARG A 494 45.37 -2.79 -22.07
C ARG A 494 45.93 -2.18 -20.78
N LEU A 495 46.70 -3.00 -20.08
CA LEU A 495 47.51 -2.63 -18.94
C LEU A 495 48.98 -2.78 -19.35
N GLU A 496 49.71 -1.67 -19.24
CA GLU A 496 51.15 -1.60 -19.49
C GLU A 496 51.85 -1.45 -18.14
N ILE A 497 52.81 -2.33 -17.85
CA ILE A 497 53.56 -2.38 -16.61
C ILE A 497 55.05 -2.30 -16.94
N GLU A 498 55.76 -1.38 -16.30
CA GLU A 498 57.21 -1.23 -16.39
C GLU A 498 57.84 -1.48 -15.01
N TRP A 499 58.69 -2.49 -14.95
CA TRP A 499 59.57 -2.79 -13.83
C TRP A 499 60.97 -2.30 -14.14
N GLY A 500 61.57 -1.55 -13.22
CA GLY A 500 62.94 -1.05 -13.34
C GLY A 500 63.74 -1.30 -12.07
N GLU A 501 64.98 -1.72 -12.23
CA GLU A 501 65.98 -1.92 -11.17
C GLU A 501 67.15 -0.96 -11.38
N ARG A 502 67.55 -0.26 -10.31
CA ARG A 502 68.68 0.68 -10.32
C ARG A 502 69.56 0.48 -9.10
N ASP A 503 70.81 0.92 -9.23
CA ASP A 503 71.80 0.93 -8.15
C ASP A 503 72.07 -0.47 -7.55
N GLY A 504 71.86 -1.50 -8.38
CA GLY A 504 72.18 -2.89 -8.10
C GLY A 504 73.55 -3.31 -8.65
N PRO A 505 73.95 -4.58 -8.46
CA PRO A 505 75.18 -5.10 -9.06
C PRO A 505 75.12 -5.06 -10.60
N PRO A 506 76.26 -4.95 -11.31
CA PRO A 506 76.29 -4.92 -12.77
C PRO A 506 75.60 -6.15 -13.36
N VAL A 507 74.61 -5.92 -14.22
CA VAL A 507 73.83 -6.99 -14.84
C VAL A 507 74.37 -7.27 -16.25
N SER A 508 74.51 -8.55 -16.60
CA SER A 508 74.82 -9.00 -17.95
C SER A 508 73.75 -9.99 -18.42
N GLU A 509 73.51 -10.04 -19.73
CA GLU A 509 72.55 -10.98 -20.29
C GLU A 509 73.00 -12.42 -19.98
N PRO A 510 72.14 -13.24 -19.34
CA PRO A 510 72.57 -14.56 -18.91
C PRO A 510 72.82 -15.48 -20.12
N LEU A 511 74.02 -16.10 -20.16
CA LEU A 511 74.47 -17.06 -21.19
C LEU A 511 73.52 -18.25 -21.41
N ARG A 512 72.66 -18.56 -20.43
CA ARG A 512 71.55 -19.51 -20.54
C ARG A 512 70.27 -18.82 -20.07
N ARG A 513 69.19 -18.93 -20.85
CA ARG A 513 67.85 -18.47 -20.41
C ARG A 513 67.41 -19.24 -19.17
N GLY A 514 67.58 -18.60 -18.02
CA GLY A 514 67.17 -19.14 -16.72
C GLY A 514 65.67 -19.40 -16.65
N PHE A 515 65.26 -20.21 -15.68
CA PHE A 515 63.87 -20.62 -15.49
C PHE A 515 62.92 -19.40 -15.36
N GLY A 516 63.30 -18.36 -14.60
CA GLY A 516 62.45 -17.17 -14.36
C GLY A 516 62.07 -16.41 -15.64
N SER A 517 63.04 -16.18 -16.54
CA SER A 517 62.77 -15.50 -17.83
C SER A 517 61.83 -16.29 -18.75
N ARG A 518 61.86 -17.62 -18.68
CA ARG A 518 60.93 -18.50 -19.41
C ARG A 518 59.54 -18.46 -18.80
N LEU A 519 59.44 -18.48 -17.48
CA LEU A 519 58.16 -18.38 -16.76
C LEU A 519 57.44 -17.07 -17.11
N ILE A 520 58.13 -15.93 -16.97
CA ILE A 520 57.57 -14.59 -17.26
C ILE A 520 57.00 -14.53 -18.68
N ARG A 521 57.76 -14.95 -19.69
CA ARG A 521 57.28 -14.97 -21.08
C ARG A 521 56.13 -15.97 -21.26
N SER A 522 56.25 -17.20 -20.76
CA SER A 522 55.20 -18.21 -20.93
C SER A 522 53.87 -17.80 -20.31
N THR A 523 53.91 -17.14 -19.16
CA THR A 523 52.71 -16.66 -18.46
C THR A 523 52.12 -15.44 -19.17
N VAL A 524 52.94 -14.44 -19.52
CA VAL A 524 52.43 -13.20 -20.12
C VAL A 524 52.03 -13.39 -21.59
N GLU A 525 52.90 -14.00 -22.40
CA GLU A 525 52.67 -14.20 -23.84
C GLU A 525 51.72 -15.39 -24.09
N GLY A 526 51.84 -16.47 -23.31
CA GLY A 526 51.06 -17.70 -23.51
C GLY A 526 49.71 -17.71 -22.79
N GLU A 527 49.67 -17.39 -21.48
CA GLU A 527 48.44 -17.49 -20.69
C GLU A 527 47.58 -16.23 -20.72
N LEU A 528 48.20 -15.05 -20.81
CA LEU A 528 47.51 -13.76 -20.77
C LEU A 528 47.34 -13.08 -22.14
N GLY A 529 47.94 -13.62 -23.20
CA GLY A 529 47.86 -13.03 -24.55
C GLY A 529 48.51 -11.64 -24.63
N GLY A 530 49.53 -11.40 -23.80
CA GLY A 530 50.29 -10.16 -23.69
C GLY A 530 51.64 -10.21 -24.41
N SER A 531 52.51 -9.26 -24.09
CA SER A 531 53.92 -9.25 -24.53
C SER A 531 54.85 -8.92 -23.36
N ALA A 532 56.01 -9.57 -23.31
CA ALA A 532 57.03 -9.32 -22.30
C ALA A 532 58.40 -8.97 -22.94
N GLU A 533 58.90 -7.78 -22.65
CA GLU A 533 60.22 -7.32 -23.05
C GLU A 533 61.13 -7.29 -21.82
N LEU A 534 62.29 -7.94 -21.88
CA LEU A 534 63.28 -7.98 -20.80
C LEU A 534 64.60 -7.42 -21.33
N VAL A 535 65.12 -6.39 -20.65
CA VAL A 535 66.34 -5.67 -21.03
C VAL A 535 67.35 -5.73 -19.89
N TYR A 536 68.54 -6.26 -20.19
CA TYR A 536 69.65 -6.39 -19.25
C TYR A 536 70.75 -5.36 -19.59
N ALA A 537 70.71 -4.20 -18.95
CA ALA A 537 71.74 -3.17 -19.11
C ALA A 537 72.77 -3.24 -17.98
N PRO A 538 74.04 -2.83 -18.20
CA PRO A 538 75.04 -2.79 -17.13
C PRO A 538 74.62 -1.92 -15.93
N THR A 539 73.76 -0.94 -16.17
CA THR A 539 73.21 -0.01 -15.18
C THR A 539 72.00 -0.56 -14.41
N GLY A 540 71.43 -1.71 -14.82
CA GLY A 540 70.27 -2.30 -14.18
C GLY A 540 69.38 -3.12 -15.12
N PHE A 541 68.34 -3.72 -14.54
CA PHE A 541 67.36 -4.54 -15.26
C PHE A 541 66.07 -3.78 -15.52
N THR A 542 65.46 -3.95 -16.70
CA THR A 542 64.15 -3.38 -17.03
C THR A 542 63.27 -4.46 -17.66
N CYS A 543 62.00 -4.53 -17.24
CA CYS A 543 61.01 -5.44 -17.79
C CYS A 543 59.73 -4.67 -18.13
N ARG A 544 59.23 -4.81 -19.35
CA ARG A 544 57.96 -4.22 -19.81
C ARG A 544 56.97 -5.31 -20.15
N LEU A 545 55.80 -5.23 -19.53
CA LEU A 545 54.71 -6.18 -19.71
C LEU A 545 53.48 -5.44 -20.25
N SER A 546 52.94 -5.92 -21.36
CA SER A 546 51.65 -5.47 -21.90
C SER A 546 50.65 -6.61 -21.79
N LEU A 547 49.46 -6.35 -21.26
CA LEU A 547 48.39 -7.36 -21.20
C LEU A 547 47.01 -6.75 -21.48
N PRO A 548 46.09 -7.51 -22.12
CA PRO A 548 44.73 -7.04 -22.34
C PRO A 548 43.92 -7.02 -21.03
N LEU A 549 43.25 -5.89 -20.77
CA LEU A 549 42.18 -5.74 -19.77
C LEU A 549 40.85 -6.05 -20.46
N GLY A 550 40.67 -7.32 -20.84
CA GLY A 550 39.41 -7.83 -21.40
C GLY A 550 38.42 -8.20 -20.31
#